data_AF-A0A9C9YXW1-F1
#
_entry.id   AF-A0A9C9YXW1-F1
#
_cell.length_a   1.000
_cell.length_b   1.000
_cell.length_c   1.000
_cell.angle_alpha   90.00
_cell.angle_beta   90.00
_cell.angle_gamma   90.00
#
_symmetry.space_group_name_H-M   'P 1'
#
loop_
_entity.id
_entity.type
_entity.pdbx_description
1 polymer ?
#
loop_
_entity_poly.entity_id
_entity_poly.type
_entity_poly.pdbx_seq_one_letter_code
_entity_poly.pdbx_strand_id
1 'polypeptide(L)'
;MEKSHENRAIALAGIFQACKLVNDLAYQGEADEEEMQPLIHSIFDNDAQTIEDTYGGLAGLEQGLSLVIGLLNNPGKGNTTLTITRYSVSLIHLERQLRKTPKTGAKMIEDIDSAKRQIKFFGGMF
;
A
#
# COMPACT_ATOMS: atom_id res chain seq x y z
N MET A 1 2.50 -15.78 7.70
CA MET A 1 3.52 -14.73 7.95
C MET A 1 3.89 -14.65 9.43
N GLU A 2 5.19 -14.58 9.71
CA GLU A 2 5.75 -14.38 11.05
C GLU A 2 5.58 -12.93 11.52
N LYS A 3 5.44 -12.71 12.84
CA LYS A 3 5.39 -11.37 13.43
C LYS A 3 6.81 -10.87 13.74
N SER A 4 7.51 -10.37 12.73
CA SER A 4 8.83 -9.74 12.86
C SER A 4 8.77 -8.22 12.76
N HIS A 5 9.75 -7.52 13.35
CA HIS A 5 9.94 -6.08 13.15
C HIS A 5 10.17 -5.74 11.68
N GLU A 6 10.86 -6.62 10.96
CA GLU A 6 11.08 -6.53 9.52
C GLU A 6 9.76 -6.52 8.76
N ASN A 7 8.89 -7.51 8.99
CA ASN A 7 7.57 -7.56 8.35
C ASN A 7 6.72 -6.32 8.67
N ARG A 8 6.86 -5.75 9.88
CA ARG A 8 6.16 -4.51 10.23
C ARG A 8 6.72 -3.29 9.50
N ALA A 9 8.03 -3.24 9.28
CA ALA A 9 8.67 -2.18 8.50
C ALA A 9 8.25 -2.26 7.03
N ILE A 10 8.20 -3.46 6.46
CA ILE A 10 7.78 -3.69 5.07
C ILE A 10 6.31 -3.31 4.88
N ALA A 11 5.42 -3.74 5.77
CA ALA A 11 4.01 -3.32 5.73
C ALA A 11 3.85 -1.80 5.84
N LEU A 12 4.66 -1.16 6.69
CA LEU A 12 4.65 0.29 6.84
C LEU A 12 5.14 1.01 5.57
N ALA A 13 6.17 0.47 4.91
CA ALA A 13 6.66 0.99 3.62
C ALA A 13 5.57 0.96 2.55
N GLY A 14 4.82 -0.14 2.44
CA GLY A 14 3.67 -0.24 1.51
C GLY A 14 2.60 0.83 1.77
N ILE A 15 2.27 1.09 3.04
CA ILE A 15 1.34 2.17 3.43
C ILE A 15 1.88 3.55 3.01
N PHE A 16 3.16 3.81 3.26
CA PHE A 16 3.78 5.10 2.96
C PHE A 16 3.87 5.34 1.45
N GLN A 17 4.24 4.33 0.66
CA GLN A 17 4.26 4.42 -0.80
C GLN A 17 2.87 4.70 -1.35
N ALA A 18 1.85 3.99 -0.88
CA ALA A 18 0.46 4.24 -1.29
C ALA A 18 0.02 5.68 -0.97
N CYS A 19 0.32 6.18 0.23
CA CYS A 19 -0.01 7.55 0.62
C CYS A 19 0.76 8.61 -0.18
N LYS A 20 2.02 8.33 -0.56
CA LYS A 20 2.82 9.20 -1.44
C LYS A 20 2.20 9.28 -2.82
N LEU A 21 1.84 8.16 -3.43
CA LEU A 21 1.22 8.13 -4.76
C LEU A 21 -0.14 8.85 -4.78
N VAL A 22 -0.95 8.68 -3.72
CA VAL A 22 -2.19 9.45 -3.56
C VAL A 22 -1.92 10.95 -3.44
N ASN A 23 -0.89 11.35 -2.70
CA ASN A 23 -0.48 12.75 -2.60
C ASN A 23 -0.02 13.30 -3.95
N ASP A 24 0.81 12.57 -4.69
CA ASP A 24 1.30 12.99 -5.99
C ASP A 24 0.15 13.12 -6.99
N LEU A 25 -0.74 12.14 -7.07
CA LEU A 25 -1.92 12.22 -7.91
C LEU A 25 -2.78 13.44 -7.57
N ALA A 26 -2.97 13.75 -6.28
CA ALA A 26 -3.80 14.86 -5.83
C ALA A 26 -3.19 16.25 -6.13
N TYR A 27 -1.86 16.39 -6.06
CA TYR A 27 -1.18 17.70 -6.15
C TYR A 27 -0.44 17.93 -7.48
N GLN A 28 0.00 16.85 -8.14
CA GLN A 28 0.75 16.88 -9.40
C GLN A 28 -0.12 16.43 -10.59
N GLY A 29 -1.21 15.72 -10.33
CA GLY A 29 -2.12 15.21 -11.36
C GLY A 29 -1.68 13.87 -11.96
N GLU A 30 -0.54 13.35 -11.54
CA GLU A 30 0.04 12.08 -11.96
C GLU A 30 0.73 11.38 -10.78
N ALA A 31 0.90 10.07 -10.91
CA ALA A 31 1.63 9.25 -9.95
C ALA A 31 2.48 8.24 -10.73
N ASP A 32 3.63 7.87 -10.17
CA ASP A 32 4.55 6.95 -10.82
C ASP A 32 3.90 5.56 -10.97
N GLU A 33 3.78 5.12 -12.22
CA GLU A 33 3.14 3.84 -12.53
C GLU A 33 3.96 2.65 -12.06
N GLU A 34 5.30 2.71 -12.16
CA GLU A 34 6.19 1.63 -11.72
C GLU A 34 6.13 1.44 -10.20
N GLU A 35 6.08 2.54 -9.44
CA GLU A 35 5.86 2.52 -7.99
C GLU A 35 4.45 2.03 -7.61
N MET A 36 3.46 2.25 -8.47
CA MET A 36 2.06 1.88 -8.22
C MET A 36 1.78 0.40 -8.50
N GLN A 37 2.40 -0.16 -9.54
CA GLN A 37 2.21 -1.56 -9.93
C GLN A 37 2.30 -2.55 -8.76
N PRO A 38 3.36 -2.58 -7.93
CA PRO A 38 3.48 -3.56 -6.84
C PRO A 38 2.36 -3.41 -5.80
N LEU A 39 1.85 -2.20 -5.57
CA LEU A 39 0.76 -1.96 -4.64
C LEU A 39 -0.58 -2.47 -5.18
N ILE A 40 -0.86 -2.27 -6.48
CA ILE A 40 -2.08 -2.79 -7.10
C ILE A 40 -2.04 -4.32 -7.18
N HIS A 41 -0.89 -4.89 -7.55
CA HIS A 41 -0.69 -6.34 -7.56
C HIS A 41 -0.91 -6.95 -6.16
N SER A 42 -0.45 -6.28 -5.10
CA SER A 42 -0.63 -6.75 -3.72
C SER A 42 -2.09 -6.95 -3.29
N ILE A 43 -3.03 -6.23 -3.91
CA ILE A 43 -4.48 -6.39 -3.63
C ILE A 43 -4.96 -7.78 -4.06
N PHE A 44 -4.29 -8.36 -5.06
CA PHE A 44 -4.73 -9.59 -5.70
C PHE A 44 -3.85 -10.81 -5.38
N ASP A 45 -2.72 -10.62 -4.70
CA ASP A 45 -1.85 -11.72 -4.28
C ASP A 45 -2.31 -12.34 -2.96
N ASN A 46 -3.00 -13.49 -3.06
CA ASN A 46 -3.48 -14.24 -1.90
C ASN A 46 -2.51 -15.35 -1.45
N ASP A 47 -1.47 -15.64 -2.24
CA ASP A 47 -0.65 -16.86 -2.10
C ASP A 47 0.83 -16.57 -1.79
N ALA A 48 1.18 -15.30 -1.57
CA ALA A 48 2.51 -14.86 -1.17
C ALA A 48 3.07 -15.65 0.04
N GLN A 49 4.31 -16.12 -0.09
CA GLN A 49 4.99 -16.88 0.97
C GLN A 49 5.59 -15.96 2.02
N THR A 50 6.16 -14.84 1.58
CA THR A 50 6.68 -13.75 2.43
C THR A 50 5.92 -12.45 2.19
N ILE A 51 6.09 -11.49 3.09
CA ILE A 51 5.50 -10.16 2.89
C ILE A 51 6.17 -9.39 1.75
N GLU A 52 7.44 -9.69 1.47
CA GLU A 52 8.20 -9.06 0.39
C GLU A 52 7.61 -9.49 -0.96
N ASP A 53 7.30 -10.78 -1.09
CA ASP A 53 6.72 -11.36 -2.31
C ASP A 53 5.42 -10.68 -2.71
N THR A 54 4.59 -10.28 -1.73
CA THR A 54 3.33 -9.55 -1.93
C THR A 54 3.51 -8.25 -2.73
N TYR A 55 4.71 -7.66 -2.68
CA TYR A 55 5.03 -6.41 -3.37
C TYR A 55 6.03 -6.61 -4.53
N GLY A 56 6.26 -7.84 -4.99
CA GLY A 56 7.27 -8.14 -6.02
C GLY A 56 8.72 -8.04 -5.50
N GLY A 57 8.90 -8.22 -4.19
CA GLY A 57 10.17 -8.05 -3.49
C GLY A 57 10.38 -6.64 -2.94
N LEU A 58 11.48 -6.44 -2.21
CA LEU A 58 11.80 -5.15 -1.59
C LEU A 58 12.01 -4.00 -2.60
N ALA A 59 12.39 -4.33 -3.84
CA ALA A 59 12.54 -3.35 -4.91
C ALA A 59 11.20 -2.66 -5.23
N GLY A 60 10.08 -3.38 -5.18
CA GLY A 60 8.74 -2.81 -5.36
C GLY A 60 8.31 -1.85 -4.24
N LEU A 61 9.08 -1.75 -3.17
CA LEU A 61 8.83 -0.87 -2.02
C LEU A 61 9.94 0.15 -1.78
N GLU A 62 10.87 0.35 -2.72
CA GLU A 62 12.02 1.23 -2.54
C GLU A 62 11.62 2.63 -2.05
N GLN A 63 10.62 3.23 -2.71
CA GLN A 63 10.14 4.57 -2.36
C GLN A 63 9.49 4.59 -0.97
N GLY A 64 8.67 3.59 -0.64
CA GLY A 64 8.08 3.43 0.69
C GLY A 64 9.11 3.28 1.79
N LEU A 65 10.14 2.46 1.57
CA LEU A 65 11.25 2.22 2.50
C LEU A 65 12.05 3.51 2.72
N SER A 66 12.37 4.24 1.64
CA SER A 66 13.05 5.53 1.71
C SER A 66 12.27 6.56 2.54
N LEU A 67 10.95 6.62 2.37
CA LEU A 67 10.09 7.51 3.16
C LEU A 67 10.07 7.14 4.65
N VAL A 68 10.00 5.84 4.97
CA VAL A 68 10.06 5.37 6.36
C VAL A 68 11.39 5.71 7.01
N ILE A 69 12.52 5.48 6.30
CA ILE A 69 13.86 5.86 6.76
C ILE A 69 13.95 7.37 6.97
N GLY A 70 13.43 8.17 6.03
CA GLY A 70 13.40 9.62 6.12
C GLY A 70 12.62 10.13 7.32
N LEU A 71 11.46 9.53 7.61
CA LEU A 71 10.64 9.85 8.79
C LEU A 71 11.37 9.54 10.09
N LEU A 72 12.03 8.38 10.18
CA LEU A 72 12.75 7.97 11.39
C LEU A 72 14.00 8.81 11.66
N ASN A 73 14.73 9.17 10.60
CA ASN A 73 15.95 9.96 10.71
C ASN A 73 15.68 11.45 10.97
N ASN A 74 14.58 11.99 10.43
CA ASN A 74 14.24 13.41 10.53
C ASN A 74 12.73 13.61 10.77
N PRO A 75 12.22 13.25 11.97
CA PRO A 75 10.80 13.38 12.26
C PRO A 75 10.35 14.83 12.10
N GLY A 76 9.38 15.07 11.21
CA GLY A 76 8.81 16.40 10.97
C GLY A 76 9.54 17.27 9.94
N LYS A 77 10.54 16.74 9.22
CA LYS A 77 11.21 17.49 8.16
C LYS A 77 10.45 17.40 6.83
N GLY A 78 9.98 18.55 6.35
CA GLY A 78 9.32 18.71 5.05
C GLY A 78 7.79 18.56 5.13
N ASN A 79 7.07 19.50 4.51
CA ASN A 79 5.61 19.53 4.52
C ASN A 79 5.02 18.26 3.89
N THR A 80 5.61 17.77 2.81
CA THR A 80 5.17 16.55 2.11
C THR A 80 5.27 15.31 3.01
N THR A 81 6.39 15.11 3.71
CA THR A 81 6.58 13.99 4.64
C THR A 81 5.53 14.01 5.76
N LEU A 82 5.19 15.20 6.27
CA LEU A 82 4.16 15.35 7.29
C LEU A 82 2.76 15.03 6.74
N THR A 83 2.45 15.44 5.51
CA THR A 83 1.20 15.10 4.83
C THR A 83 1.08 13.58 4.62
N ILE A 84 2.12 12.93 4.08
CA ILE A 84 2.15 11.47 3.89
C ILE A 84 1.97 10.74 5.23
N THR A 85 2.63 11.23 6.29
CA THR A 85 2.48 10.66 7.64
C THR A 85 1.04 10.79 8.15
N ARG A 86 0.39 11.94 7.94
CA ARG A 86 -1.03 12.16 8.31
C ARG A 86 -1.97 11.24 7.53
N TYR A 87 -1.74 11.06 6.24
CA TYR A 87 -2.50 10.11 5.42
C TYR A 87 -2.32 8.69 5.92
N SER A 88 -1.09 8.28 6.24
CA SER A 88 -0.78 6.96 6.75
C SER A 88 -1.49 6.67 8.08
N VAL A 89 -1.49 7.62 9.02
CA VAL A 89 -2.21 7.49 10.30
C VAL A 89 -3.72 7.39 10.08
N SER A 90 -4.26 8.18 9.16
CA SER A 90 -5.68 8.17 8.81
C SER A 90 -6.09 6.83 8.19
N LEU A 91 -5.26 6.27 7.30
CA LEU A 91 -5.48 4.97 6.68
C LEU A 91 -5.47 3.84 7.71
N ILE A 92 -4.48 3.83 8.62
CA ILE A 92 -4.42 2.86 9.72
C ILE A 92 -5.65 2.98 10.64
N HIS A 93 -6.13 4.21 10.86
CA HIS A 93 -7.35 4.43 11.64
C HIS A 93 -8.59 3.85 10.94
N LEU A 94 -8.74 4.06 9.64
CA LEU A 94 -9.82 3.50 8.84
C LEU A 94 -9.78 1.97 8.82
N GLU A 95 -8.60 1.38 8.67
CA GLU A 95 -8.43 -0.07 8.71
C GLU A 95 -8.88 -0.65 10.07
N ARG A 96 -8.60 0.04 11.19
CA ARG A 96 -9.10 -0.37 12.51
C ARG A 96 -10.61 -0.28 12.62
N GLN A 97 -11.25 0.70 11.98
CA GLN A 97 -12.71 0.78 11.92
C GLN A 97 -13.30 -0.33 11.04
N LEU A 98 -12.67 -0.63 9.90
CA LEU A 98 -13.06 -1.71 9.00
C LEU A 98 -13.04 -3.06 9.73
N ARG A 99 -11.99 -3.34 10.51
CA ARG A 99 -11.89 -4.56 11.35
C ARG A 99 -13.03 -4.69 12.37
N LYS A 100 -13.61 -3.58 12.82
CA LYS A 100 -14.76 -3.57 13.74
C LYS A 100 -16.11 -3.76 13.03
N THR A 101 -16.13 -3.76 11.69
CA THR A 101 -17.34 -3.91 10.88
C THR A 101 -17.22 -5.10 9.92
N PRO A 102 -17.39 -6.35 10.42
CA PRO A 102 -17.15 -7.55 9.62
C PRO A 102 -17.94 -7.63 8.32
N LYS A 103 -19.17 -7.09 8.31
CA LYS A 103 -20.01 -7.05 7.09
C LYS A 103 -19.37 -6.25 5.96
N THR A 104 -18.81 -5.09 6.27
CA THR A 104 -18.13 -4.24 5.28
C THR A 104 -16.84 -4.89 4.79
N GLY A 105 -16.06 -5.50 5.70
CA GLY A 105 -14.85 -6.24 5.34
C GLY A 105 -15.14 -7.43 4.42
N ALA A 106 -16.18 -8.22 4.73
CA ALA A 106 -16.58 -9.35 3.89
C ALA A 106 -17.00 -8.90 2.49
N LYS A 107 -17.77 -7.81 2.39
CA LYS A 107 -18.16 -7.23 1.11
C LYS A 107 -16.93 -6.76 0.31
N MET A 108 -15.97 -6.10 0.96
CA MET A 108 -14.75 -5.64 0.29
C MET A 108 -13.95 -6.80 -0.31
N ILE A 109 -13.87 -7.95 0.38
CA ILE A 109 -13.21 -9.15 -0.15
C ILE A 109 -13.97 -9.70 -1.37
N GLU A 110 -15.31 -9.78 -1.29
CA GLU A 110 -16.15 -10.21 -2.41
C GLU A 110 -16.00 -9.29 -3.64
N ASP A 111 -15.90 -7.98 -3.42
CA ASP A 111 -15.69 -6.98 -4.46
C ASP A 111 -14.28 -7.15 -5.10
N ILE A 112 -13.24 -7.41 -4.29
CA ILE A 112 -11.88 -7.70 -4.79
C ILE A 112 -11.86 -8.98 -5.63
N ASP A 113 -12.49 -10.05 -5.16
CA ASP A 113 -12.57 -11.31 -5.92
C ASP A 113 -13.36 -11.14 -7.22
N SER A 114 -14.34 -10.25 -7.24
CA SER A 114 -15.09 -9.89 -8.44
C SER A 114 -14.23 -9.11 -9.43
N ALA A 115 -13.40 -8.17 -8.96
CA ALA A 115 -12.43 -7.46 -9.78
C ALA A 115 -11.36 -8.39 -10.37
N LYS A 116 -10.87 -9.38 -9.61
CA LYS A 116 -9.94 -10.42 -10.14
C LYS A 116 -10.51 -11.13 -11.36
N ARG A 117 -11.81 -11.44 -11.35
CA ARG A 117 -12.47 -12.07 -12.51
C ARG A 117 -12.49 -11.13 -13.71
N GLN A 118 -12.75 -9.84 -13.51
CA GLN A 118 -12.74 -8.85 -14.59
C GLN A 118 -11.35 -8.66 -15.20
N ILE A 119 -10.28 -8.67 -14.39
CA ILE A 119 -8.90 -8.62 -14.88
C ILE A 119 -8.61 -9.79 -15.83
N LYS A 120 -9.14 -10.99 -15.61
CA LYS A 120 -8.98 -12.11 -16.57
C LYS A 120 -9.61 -11.83 -17.94
N PHE A 121 -10.62 -10.97 -18.01
CA PHE A 121 -11.30 -10.60 -19.26
C PHE A 121 -10.68 -9.38 -19.93
N PHE A 122 -10.17 -8.41 -19.17
CA PHE A 122 -9.60 -7.16 -19.70
C PHE A 122 -8.05 -7.14 -19.75
N GLY A 123 -7.39 -7.98 -18.97
CA GLY A 123 -5.93 -8.06 -18.84
C GLY A 123 -5.21 -8.72 -20.02
N GLY A 124 -5.93 -9.13 -21.07
CA GLY A 124 -5.35 -9.51 -22.36
C GLY A 124 -4.99 -8.31 -23.26
N MET A 125 -4.97 -7.09 -22.71
CA MET A 125 -4.78 -5.84 -23.44
C MET A 125 -3.64 -4.98 -22.87
N PHE A 126 -2.67 -5.59 -22.18
CA PHE A 126 -1.40 -4.99 -21.80
C PHE A 126 -0.27 -6.02 -21.95
#